data_AF-A0A1E3S0G3-F1
#
_entry.id   AF-A0A1E3S0G3-F1
#
_cell.length_a   1.000
_cell.length_b   1.000
_cell.length_c   1.000
_cell.angle_alpha   90.00
_cell.angle_beta   90.00
_cell.angle_gamma   90.00
#
_symmetry.space_group_name_H-M   'P 1'
#
loop_
_entity.id
_entity.type
_entity.pdbx_description
1 polymer ?
#
loop_
_entity_poly.entity_id
_entity_poly.type
_entity_poly.pdbx_seq_one_letter_code
_entity_poly.pdbx_strand_id
1 'polypeptide(L)'
;MGTLYTHLESAGVGEDEATLLLARLLFLFFGDDADMWRPPALFENHLRNHTTPETLHTDLIELFEVLNAPADRRTVDAGSPLSFFRYINGGLFEDPMRLPHLPTDFRGALLEACSFNWSVISPAVFGSMFQTVKSREARRHGGEHYTTEANILKTIQPLFLDEYRDRLDRAWNDKGQLTKLHNDLGQLRVLDPSFMRNFYVSRDTVHRERLSSRQAASTFA
;
A
#
# COMPACT_ATOMS: atom_id res chain seq x y z
N MET A 1 -1.33 -12.84 -8.80
CA MET A 1 -1.08 -12.76 -7.33
C MET A 1 -1.07 -14.12 -6.63
N GLY A 2 -2.09 -14.97 -6.78
CA GLY A 2 -2.07 -16.32 -6.16
C GLY A 2 -0.84 -17.15 -6.52
N THR A 3 -0.48 -17.20 -7.81
CA THR A 3 0.73 -17.88 -8.30
C THR A 3 2.01 -17.33 -7.67
N LEU A 4 2.12 -16.01 -7.55
CA LEU A 4 3.28 -15.36 -6.89
C LEU A 4 3.39 -15.80 -5.44
N TYR A 5 2.27 -15.86 -4.70
CA TYR A 5 2.28 -16.34 -3.32
C TYR A 5 2.75 -17.80 -3.21
N THR A 6 2.25 -18.69 -4.06
CA THR A 6 2.67 -20.11 -4.06
C THR A 6 4.17 -20.27 -4.31
N HIS A 7 4.76 -19.44 -5.19
CA HIS A 7 6.20 -19.44 -5.40
C HIS A 7 6.97 -18.96 -4.16
N LEU A 8 6.48 -17.92 -3.47
CA LEU A 8 7.10 -17.43 -2.23
C LEU A 8 7.04 -18.49 -1.11
N GLU A 9 5.90 -19.16 -0.97
CA GLU A 9 5.74 -20.27 -0.03
C GLU A 9 6.72 -21.41 -0.33
N SER A 10 6.86 -21.79 -1.60
CA SER A 10 7.82 -22.83 -2.03
C SER A 10 9.28 -22.46 -1.76
N ALA A 11 9.59 -21.16 -1.71
CA ALA A 11 10.91 -20.63 -1.41
C ALA A 11 11.16 -20.45 0.11
N GLY A 12 10.20 -20.82 0.96
CA GLY A 12 10.30 -20.71 2.41
C GLY A 12 10.17 -19.28 2.94
N VAL A 13 9.57 -18.37 2.18
CA VAL A 13 9.25 -17.01 2.66
C VAL A 13 8.09 -17.09 3.65
N GLY A 14 8.23 -16.43 4.80
CA GLY A 14 7.19 -16.39 5.84
C GLY A 14 5.91 -15.71 5.35
N GLU A 15 4.78 -16.02 5.99
CA GLU A 15 3.46 -15.53 5.58
C GLU A 15 3.37 -13.99 5.63
N ASP A 16 3.95 -13.38 6.67
CA ASP A 16 3.96 -11.93 6.85
C ASP A 16 4.87 -11.25 5.82
N GLU A 17 6.08 -11.78 5.59
CA GLU A 17 7.00 -11.26 4.57
C GLU A 17 6.44 -11.40 3.16
N ALA A 18 5.81 -12.54 2.85
CA ALA A 18 5.16 -12.77 1.57
C ALA A 18 4.00 -11.79 1.36
N THR A 19 3.18 -11.57 2.39
CA THR A 19 2.08 -10.60 2.33
C THR A 19 2.59 -9.18 2.11
N LEU A 20 3.63 -8.77 2.82
CA LEU A 20 4.25 -7.46 2.65
C LEU A 20 4.87 -7.29 1.26
N LEU A 21 5.57 -8.32 0.75
CA LEU A 21 6.13 -8.30 -0.60
C LEU A 21 5.03 -8.15 -1.65
N LEU A 22 3.95 -8.93 -1.53
CA LEU A 22 2.83 -8.85 -2.46
C LEU A 22 2.14 -7.47 -2.42
N ALA A 23 2.03 -6.85 -1.24
CA ALA A 23 1.50 -5.49 -1.11
C ALA A 23 2.41 -4.45 -1.81
N ARG A 24 3.74 -4.57 -1.66
CA ARG A 24 4.72 -3.71 -2.34
C ARG A 24 4.70 -3.88 -3.86
N LEU A 25 4.62 -5.12 -4.35
CA LEU A 25 4.50 -5.41 -5.78
C LEU A 25 3.21 -4.86 -6.35
N LEU A 26 2.09 -5.01 -5.64
CA LEU A 26 0.80 -4.46 -6.05
C LEU A 26 0.83 -2.94 -6.18
N PHE A 27 1.52 -2.26 -5.26
CA PHE A 27 1.73 -0.82 -5.35
C PHE A 27 2.53 -0.44 -6.62
N LEU A 28 3.56 -1.21 -6.96
CA LEU A 28 4.36 -0.96 -8.16
C LEU A 28 3.57 -1.21 -9.45
N PHE A 29 2.78 -2.29 -9.50
CA PHE A 29 1.87 -2.56 -10.61
C PHE A 29 0.86 -1.44 -10.80
N PHE A 30 0.22 -1.01 -9.71
CA PHE A 30 -0.70 0.14 -9.75
C PHE A 30 0.01 1.41 -10.24
N GLY A 31 1.25 1.64 -9.79
CA GLY A 31 2.01 2.82 -10.20
C GLY A 31 2.33 2.88 -11.69
N ASP A 32 2.58 1.72 -12.32
CA ASP A 32 2.80 1.63 -13.77
C ASP A 32 1.55 2.04 -14.57
N ASP A 33 0.37 1.62 -14.12
CA ASP A 33 -0.90 1.84 -14.83
C ASP A 33 -1.64 3.14 -14.42
N ALA A 34 -1.29 3.72 -13.28
CA ALA A 34 -1.90 4.95 -12.76
C ALA A 34 -1.05 6.21 -13.05
N ASP A 35 -0.12 6.16 -14.00
CA ASP A 35 0.77 7.25 -14.39
C ASP A 35 1.59 7.84 -13.21
N MET A 36 1.93 7.02 -12.21
CA MET A 36 2.74 7.47 -11.07
C MET A 36 4.21 7.71 -11.46
N TRP A 37 4.68 6.99 -12.49
CA TRP A 37 6.05 7.03 -12.97
C TRP A 37 6.17 7.75 -14.30
N ARG A 38 7.38 8.25 -14.59
CA ARG A 38 7.77 8.69 -15.92
C ARG A 38 9.17 8.16 -16.21
N PRO A 39 9.38 7.40 -17.30
CA PRO A 39 8.41 6.99 -18.34
C PRO A 39 7.33 5.99 -17.86
N PRO A 40 6.24 5.77 -18.62
CA PRO A 40 5.24 4.74 -18.33
C PRO A 40 5.82 3.33 -18.31
N ALA A 41 5.13 2.39 -17.65
CA ALA A 41 5.56 0.99 -17.49
C ALA A 41 7.00 0.87 -16.94
N LEU A 42 7.37 1.75 -16.00
CA LEU A 42 8.74 1.83 -15.50
C LEU A 42 9.14 0.56 -14.77
N PHE A 43 8.24 0.01 -13.94
CA PHE A 43 8.51 -1.22 -13.19
C PHE A 43 8.59 -2.44 -14.11
N GLU A 44 7.65 -2.61 -15.05
CA GLU A 44 7.72 -3.66 -16.05
C GLU A 44 9.04 -3.58 -16.86
N ASN A 45 9.40 -2.39 -17.35
CA ASN A 45 10.64 -2.18 -18.10
C ASN A 45 11.89 -2.45 -17.26
N HIS A 46 11.86 -2.13 -15.96
CA HIS A 46 12.93 -2.47 -15.03
C HIS A 46 13.07 -4.00 -14.90
N LEU A 47 11.97 -4.72 -14.68
CA LEU A 47 11.97 -6.19 -14.62
C LEU A 47 12.49 -6.82 -15.92
N ARG A 48 12.07 -6.32 -17.08
CA ARG A 48 12.48 -6.88 -18.38
C ARG A 48 13.96 -6.70 -18.68
N ASN A 49 14.48 -5.50 -18.42
CA ASN A 49 15.78 -5.09 -18.95
C ASN A 49 16.91 -5.12 -17.92
N HIS A 50 16.59 -5.11 -16.62
CA HIS A 50 17.57 -4.91 -15.56
C HIS A 50 17.53 -5.98 -14.47
N THR A 51 16.74 -7.05 -14.65
CA THR A 51 16.69 -8.18 -13.71
C THR A 51 16.85 -9.50 -14.42
N THR A 52 17.49 -10.48 -13.76
CA THR A 52 17.47 -11.89 -14.17
C THR A 52 16.76 -12.73 -13.11
N PRO A 53 16.33 -13.96 -13.42
CA PRO A 53 15.75 -14.84 -12.41
C PRO A 53 16.64 -15.05 -11.18
N GLU A 54 17.96 -15.04 -11.35
CA GLU A 54 18.95 -15.26 -10.29
C GLU A 54 19.12 -14.03 -9.38
N THR A 55 19.09 -12.82 -9.95
CA THR A 55 19.32 -11.55 -9.24
C THR A 55 18.04 -10.89 -8.74
N LEU A 56 16.86 -11.36 -9.17
CA LEU A 56 15.58 -10.70 -8.90
C LEU A 56 15.35 -10.37 -7.41
N HIS A 57 15.74 -11.26 -6.50
CA HIS A 57 15.61 -11.05 -5.07
C HIS A 57 16.41 -9.84 -4.57
N THR A 58 17.67 -9.66 -5.01
CA THR A 58 18.48 -8.49 -4.67
C THR A 58 17.99 -7.24 -5.40
N ASP A 59 17.59 -7.36 -6.66
CA ASP A 59 17.12 -6.23 -7.47
C ASP A 59 15.84 -5.61 -6.86
N LEU A 60 14.92 -6.44 -6.36
CA LEU A 60 13.73 -5.98 -5.65
C LEU A 60 14.05 -5.30 -4.32
N ILE A 61 15.02 -5.81 -3.56
CA ILE A 61 15.47 -5.20 -2.30
C ILE A 61 16.04 -3.81 -2.57
N GLU A 62 16.94 -3.68 -3.56
CA GLU A 62 17.54 -2.40 -3.95
C GLU A 62 16.46 -1.40 -4.40
N LEU A 63 15.51 -1.84 -5.22
CA LEU A 63 14.37 -1.02 -5.63
C LEU A 63 13.57 -0.51 -4.42
N PHE A 64 13.29 -1.36 -3.43
CA PHE A 64 12.56 -0.96 -2.22
C PHE A 64 13.33 0.05 -1.37
N GLU A 65 14.66 -0.08 -1.27
CA GLU A 65 15.50 0.90 -0.60
C GLU A 65 15.44 2.27 -1.31
N VAL A 66 15.47 2.29 -2.65
CA VAL A 66 15.33 3.52 -3.44
C VAL A 66 13.96 4.16 -3.23
N LEU A 67 12.89 3.37 -3.16
CA LEU A 67 11.53 3.86 -2.89
C LEU A 67 11.38 4.41 -1.47
N ASN A 68 12.17 3.93 -0.50
CA ASN A 68 12.19 4.41 0.89
C ASN A 68 13.16 5.58 1.15
N ALA A 69 14.06 5.88 0.21
CA ALA A 69 15.04 6.95 0.37
C ALA A 69 14.57 8.26 -0.31
N PRO A 70 14.55 9.41 0.38
CA PRO A 70 14.35 10.70 -0.26
C PRO A 70 15.53 11.05 -1.19
N ALA A 71 15.27 11.86 -2.22
CA ALA A 71 16.20 12.05 -3.34
C ALA A 71 17.60 12.57 -2.93
N ASP A 72 17.67 13.33 -1.85
CA ASP A 72 18.91 13.88 -1.29
C ASP A 72 19.75 12.85 -0.50
N ARG A 73 19.16 11.72 -0.12
CA ARG A 73 19.81 10.65 0.65
C ARG A 73 20.05 9.38 -0.18
N ARG A 74 19.68 9.39 -1.45
CA ARG A 74 19.86 8.25 -2.34
C ARG A 74 21.30 8.12 -2.79
N THR A 75 21.86 6.94 -2.59
CA THR A 75 23.06 6.46 -3.28
C THR A 75 22.63 5.64 -4.48
N VAL A 76 22.27 6.31 -5.57
CA VAL A 76 21.96 5.68 -6.86
C VAL A 76 22.93 6.22 -7.89
N ASP A 77 23.58 5.32 -8.63
CA ASP A 77 24.56 5.70 -9.65
C ASP A 77 23.94 6.56 -10.76
N ALA A 78 24.75 7.49 -11.29
CA ALA A 78 24.33 8.35 -12.39
C ALA A 78 23.98 7.49 -13.62
N GLY A 79 22.74 7.62 -14.10
CA GLY A 79 22.23 6.86 -15.25
C GLY A 79 21.57 5.53 -14.90
N SER A 80 21.50 5.15 -13.62
CA SER A 80 20.75 3.97 -13.20
C SER A 80 19.25 4.12 -13.51
N PRO A 81 18.58 3.07 -14.02
CA PRO A 81 17.13 3.07 -14.23
C PRO A 81 16.35 3.29 -12.93
N LEU A 82 16.96 3.01 -11.78
CA LEU A 82 16.35 3.22 -10.47
C LEU A 82 16.13 4.71 -10.15
N SER A 83 16.87 5.61 -10.80
CA SER A 83 16.76 7.06 -10.60
C SER A 83 15.38 7.62 -11.01
N PHE A 84 14.63 6.91 -11.86
CA PHE A 84 13.29 7.32 -12.29
C PHE A 84 12.20 7.03 -11.25
N PHE A 85 12.44 6.14 -10.27
CA PHE A 85 11.49 5.86 -9.21
C PHE A 85 11.48 6.98 -8.17
N ARG A 86 10.29 7.42 -7.75
CA ARG A 86 10.14 8.50 -6.76
C ARG A 86 10.18 7.98 -5.34
N TYR A 87 10.47 8.86 -4.39
CA TYR A 87 10.39 8.52 -2.97
C TYR A 87 8.92 8.34 -2.59
N ILE A 88 8.60 7.22 -1.96
CA ILE A 88 7.28 6.87 -1.46
C ILE A 88 7.32 6.89 0.06
N ASN A 89 6.71 7.92 0.64
CA ASN A 89 6.49 8.01 2.07
C ASN A 89 5.23 7.22 2.48
N GLY A 90 5.11 6.86 3.76
CA GLY A 90 3.90 6.24 4.31
C GLY A 90 4.06 4.82 4.85
N GLY A 91 5.26 4.43 5.27
CA GLY A 91 5.51 3.18 6.01
C GLY A 91 5.59 1.91 5.15
N LEU A 92 4.99 1.87 3.95
CA LEU A 92 4.95 0.66 3.12
C LEU A 92 6.34 0.09 2.79
N PHE A 93 7.33 0.96 2.55
CA PHE A 93 8.72 0.60 2.25
C PHE A 93 9.68 0.86 3.43
N GLU A 94 9.17 1.24 4.60
CA GLU A 94 10.00 1.65 5.75
C GLU A 94 10.79 0.47 6.33
N ASP A 95 10.13 -0.69 6.46
CA ASP A 95 10.75 -1.88 7.02
C ASP A 95 11.69 -2.56 5.99
N PRO A 96 12.95 -2.83 6.34
CA PRO A 96 13.86 -3.55 5.47
C PRO A 96 13.34 -4.96 5.24
N MET A 97 13.36 -5.38 3.97
CA MET A 97 12.88 -6.70 3.59
C MET A 97 14.04 -7.60 3.24
N ARG A 98 14.00 -8.82 3.75
CA ARG A 98 14.97 -9.87 3.42
C ARG A 98 14.25 -10.88 2.54
N LEU A 99 14.74 -11.06 1.32
CA LEU A 99 14.22 -12.05 0.40
C LEU A 99 15.28 -13.14 0.18
N PRO A 100 14.92 -14.43 0.32
CA PRO A 100 15.79 -15.50 -0.14
C PRO A 100 15.84 -15.51 -1.67
N HIS A 101 16.70 -16.36 -2.24
CA HIS A 101 16.64 -16.64 -3.67
C HIS A 101 15.23 -17.09 -4.07
N LEU A 102 14.67 -16.40 -5.06
CA LEU A 102 13.35 -16.68 -5.57
C LEU A 102 13.41 -17.78 -6.64
N PRO A 103 12.34 -18.59 -6.80
CA PRO A 103 12.27 -19.57 -7.87
C PRO A 103 12.40 -18.88 -9.23
N THR A 104 13.04 -19.54 -10.20
CA THR A 104 13.27 -18.98 -11.55
C THR A 104 11.97 -18.52 -12.23
N ASP A 105 10.89 -19.26 -12.00
CA ASP A 105 9.57 -18.98 -12.57
C ASP A 105 8.90 -17.74 -11.96
N PHE A 106 9.35 -17.27 -10.78
CA PHE A 106 8.76 -16.10 -10.12
C PHE A 106 8.87 -14.85 -10.98
N ARG A 107 9.98 -14.68 -11.70
CA ARG A 107 10.17 -13.57 -12.66
C ARG A 107 9.14 -13.63 -13.78
N GLY A 108 8.85 -14.81 -14.30
CA GLY A 108 7.83 -15.02 -15.33
C GLY A 108 6.45 -14.62 -14.81
N ALA A 109 6.09 -15.06 -13.60
CA ALA A 109 4.83 -14.71 -12.96
C ALA A 109 4.70 -13.20 -12.66
N LEU A 110 5.81 -12.50 -12.36
CA LEU A 110 5.80 -11.03 -12.21
C LEU A 110 5.51 -10.33 -13.54
N LEU A 111 6.18 -10.74 -14.62
CA LEU A 111 5.97 -10.16 -15.94
C LEU A 111 4.55 -10.44 -16.47
N GLU A 112 4.01 -11.62 -16.18
CA GLU A 112 2.61 -11.93 -16.46
C GLU A 112 1.68 -11.00 -15.64
N ALA A 113 1.98 -10.77 -14.37
CA ALA A 113 1.23 -9.84 -13.54
C ALA A 113 1.27 -8.39 -14.09
N CYS A 114 2.40 -7.93 -14.63
CA CYS A 114 2.51 -6.61 -15.27
C CYS A 114 1.59 -6.46 -16.50
N SER A 115 1.18 -7.55 -17.16
CA SER A 115 0.33 -7.47 -18.35
C SER A 115 -1.14 -7.13 -18.05
N PHE A 116 -1.55 -7.19 -16.78
CA PHE A 116 -2.88 -6.80 -16.34
C PHE A 116 -2.97 -5.29 -16.13
N ASN A 117 -4.14 -4.70 -16.41
CA ASN A 117 -4.39 -3.29 -16.11
C ASN A 117 -4.86 -3.12 -14.66
N TRP A 118 -3.94 -2.67 -13.80
CA TRP A 118 -4.09 -2.42 -12.38
C TRP A 118 -4.70 -1.04 -12.06
N SER A 119 -4.95 -0.17 -13.03
CA SER A 119 -5.68 1.09 -12.78
C SER A 119 -7.16 0.87 -12.40
N VAL A 120 -7.72 -0.30 -12.74
CA VAL A 120 -9.14 -0.65 -12.57
C VAL A 120 -9.38 -1.56 -11.35
N ILE A 121 -8.43 -1.61 -10.39
CA ILE A 121 -8.59 -2.47 -9.21
C ILE A 121 -9.74 -1.95 -8.33
N SER A 122 -10.77 -2.77 -8.15
CA SER A 122 -11.83 -2.50 -7.18
C SER A 122 -11.46 -3.01 -5.78
N PRO A 123 -12.08 -2.50 -4.71
CA PRO A 123 -11.89 -3.00 -3.35
C PRO A 123 -12.07 -4.53 -3.20
N ALA A 124 -12.91 -5.14 -4.04
CA ALA A 124 -13.15 -6.57 -4.05
C ALA A 124 -11.91 -7.38 -4.49
N VAL A 125 -11.12 -6.83 -5.42
CA VAL A 125 -9.88 -7.48 -5.90
C VAL A 125 -8.86 -7.50 -4.76
N PHE A 126 -8.65 -6.39 -4.04
CA PHE A 126 -7.83 -6.37 -2.83
C PHE A 126 -8.29 -7.41 -1.79
N GLY A 127 -9.59 -7.44 -1.49
CA GLY A 127 -10.17 -8.40 -0.56
C GLY A 127 -9.91 -9.86 -0.96
N SER A 128 -10.12 -10.18 -2.23
CA SER A 128 -9.90 -11.54 -2.75
C SER A 128 -8.42 -11.95 -2.76
N MET A 129 -7.50 -11.01 -3.00
CA MET A 129 -6.07 -11.27 -3.00
C MET A 129 -5.57 -11.60 -1.59
N PHE A 130 -5.87 -10.77 -0.59
CA PHE A 130 -5.48 -11.04 0.80
C PHE A 130 -6.12 -12.32 1.35
N GLN A 131 -7.36 -12.63 0.95
CA GLN A 131 -8.01 -13.90 1.31
C GLN A 131 -7.36 -15.12 0.66
N THR A 132 -6.79 -14.98 -0.53
CA THR A 132 -6.13 -16.09 -1.24
C THR A 132 -4.77 -16.42 -0.64
N VAL A 133 -4.07 -15.41 -0.12
CA VAL A 133 -2.73 -15.51 0.47
C VAL A 133 -2.73 -16.24 1.82
N LYS A 134 -3.79 -16.17 2.64
CA LYS A 134 -3.78 -16.83 3.95
C LYS A 134 -4.32 -18.25 3.94
N SER A 135 -3.81 -19.12 4.83
CA SER A 135 -4.32 -20.49 5.00
C SER A 135 -5.79 -20.51 5.48
N ARG A 136 -6.54 -21.56 5.11
CA ARG A 136 -7.97 -21.70 5.47
C ARG A 136 -8.19 -21.82 7.00
N GLU A 137 -7.20 -22.35 7.72
CA GLU A 137 -7.22 -22.46 9.20
C GLU A 137 -6.90 -21.14 9.89
N ALA A 138 -5.91 -20.37 9.39
CA ALA A 138 -5.64 -19.01 9.88
C ALA A 138 -6.84 -18.09 9.68
N ARG A 139 -7.54 -18.21 8.54
CA ARG A 139 -8.78 -17.47 8.25
C ARG A 139 -9.90 -17.76 9.27
N ARG A 140 -10.09 -19.03 9.65
CA ARG A 140 -11.14 -19.45 10.60
C ARG A 140 -10.82 -19.07 12.05
N HIS A 141 -9.57 -19.18 12.48
CA HIS A 141 -9.14 -18.73 13.82
C HIS A 141 -9.13 -17.22 13.94
N GLY A 142 -8.81 -16.50 12.86
CA GLY A 142 -8.81 -15.05 12.83
C GLY A 142 -10.21 -14.44 12.76
N GLY A 143 -11.19 -15.04 12.07
CA GLY A 143 -12.43 -14.32 11.72
C GLY A 143 -12.21 -13.29 10.61
N GLU A 144 -11.20 -13.54 9.76
CA GLU A 144 -10.70 -12.65 8.70
C GLU A 144 -11.58 -12.71 7.45
N HIS A 145 -12.75 -12.07 7.51
CA HIS A 145 -13.63 -11.95 6.37
C HIS A 145 -13.57 -10.54 5.79
N TYR A 146 -13.26 -10.46 4.50
CA TYR A 146 -13.39 -9.22 3.76
C TYR A 146 -14.85 -8.80 3.77
N THR A 147 -15.11 -7.57 4.23
CA THR A 147 -16.43 -6.95 4.15
C THR A 147 -16.61 -6.39 2.74
N THR A 148 -17.58 -6.93 2.00
CA THR A 148 -17.88 -6.47 0.64
C THR A 148 -18.24 -4.98 0.62
N GLU A 149 -17.89 -4.29 -0.46
CA GLU A 149 -18.24 -2.88 -0.69
C GLU A 149 -19.74 -2.60 -0.42
N ALA A 150 -20.63 -3.46 -0.90
CA ALA A 150 -22.07 -3.31 -0.65
C ALA A 150 -22.44 -3.28 0.85
N ASN A 151 -21.75 -4.05 1.68
CA ASN A 151 -21.99 -4.09 3.13
C ASN A 151 -21.31 -2.91 3.86
N ILE A 152 -20.17 -2.44 3.34
CA ILE A 152 -19.55 -1.18 3.80
C ILE A 152 -20.53 -0.03 3.54
N LEU A 153 -21.04 0.08 2.32
CA LEU A 153 -21.99 1.12 1.91
C LEU A 153 -23.26 1.12 2.77
N LYS A 154 -23.85 -0.05 3.05
CA LYS A 154 -25.00 -0.16 3.97
C LYS A 154 -24.76 0.44 5.36
N THR A 155 -23.50 0.48 5.80
CA THR A 155 -23.13 1.05 7.09
C THR A 155 -22.82 2.53 6.97
N ILE A 156 -21.95 2.93 6.02
CA ILE A 156 -21.47 4.32 5.94
C ILE A 156 -22.49 5.29 5.32
N GLN A 157 -23.38 4.80 4.45
CA GLN A 157 -24.47 5.59 3.86
C GLN A 157 -25.33 6.27 4.93
N PRO A 158 -26.03 5.52 5.81
CA PRO A 158 -26.84 6.13 6.85
C PRO A 158 -26.02 6.76 7.98
N LEU A 159 -24.76 6.35 8.17
CA LEU A 159 -23.94 6.85 9.29
C LEU A 159 -23.47 8.29 9.07
N PHE A 160 -23.06 8.65 7.85
CA PHE A 160 -22.64 10.02 7.54
C PHE A 160 -22.71 10.36 6.05
N LEU A 161 -22.52 9.39 5.14
CA LEU A 161 -22.31 9.68 3.73
C LEU A 161 -23.55 10.29 3.04
N ASP A 162 -24.76 9.87 3.41
CA ASP A 162 -25.99 10.46 2.85
C ASP A 162 -26.19 11.92 3.30
N GLU A 163 -25.87 12.25 4.55
CA GLU A 163 -25.90 13.65 5.04
C GLU A 163 -24.95 14.53 4.22
N TYR A 164 -23.72 14.08 3.98
CA TYR A 164 -22.74 14.83 3.20
C TYR A 164 -23.16 15.00 1.73
N ARG A 165 -23.82 13.99 1.14
CA ARG A 165 -24.39 14.09 -0.22
C ARG A 165 -25.51 15.12 -0.28
N ASP A 166 -26.45 15.07 0.66
CA ASP A 166 -27.52 16.06 0.74
C ASP A 166 -26.99 17.49 0.92
N ARG A 167 -25.92 17.64 1.71
CA ARG A 167 -25.23 18.92 1.89
C ARG A 167 -24.55 19.40 0.61
N LEU A 168 -23.96 18.49 -0.17
CA LEU A 168 -23.39 18.80 -1.48
C LEU A 168 -24.46 19.30 -2.45
N ASP A 169 -25.58 18.58 -2.54
CA ASP A 169 -26.70 18.92 -3.44
C ASP A 169 -27.28 20.31 -3.12
N ARG A 170 -27.45 20.62 -1.82
CA ARG A 170 -27.90 21.94 -1.36
C ARG A 170 -26.88 23.05 -1.63
N ALA A 171 -25.58 22.73 -1.52
CA ALA A 171 -24.50 23.68 -1.67
C ALA A 171 -24.05 23.89 -3.13
N TRP A 172 -24.54 23.09 -4.09
CA TRP A 172 -23.97 22.98 -5.44
C TRP A 172 -23.71 24.31 -6.17
N ASN A 173 -24.60 25.29 -5.98
CA ASN A 173 -24.51 26.60 -6.63
C ASN A 173 -23.98 27.73 -5.70
N ASP A 174 -23.54 27.38 -4.49
CA ASP A 174 -23.05 28.32 -3.48
C ASP A 174 -21.59 28.01 -3.12
N LYS A 175 -20.67 28.84 -3.63
CA LYS A 175 -19.23 28.72 -3.38
C LYS A 175 -18.87 28.75 -1.89
N GLY A 176 -19.57 29.56 -1.08
CA GLY A 176 -19.32 29.68 0.35
C GLY A 176 -19.70 28.39 1.09
N GLN A 177 -20.85 27.82 0.75
CA GLN A 177 -21.28 26.54 1.30
C GLN A 177 -20.41 25.37 0.83
N LEU A 178 -19.97 25.35 -0.43
CA LEU A 178 -19.02 24.35 -0.93
C LEU A 178 -17.67 24.43 -0.22
N THR A 179 -17.17 25.65 0.01
CA THR A 179 -15.91 25.84 0.75
C THR A 179 -16.04 25.34 2.18
N LYS A 180 -17.18 25.61 2.83
CA LYS A 180 -17.48 25.09 4.17
C LYS A 180 -17.57 23.56 4.17
N LEU A 181 -18.29 22.97 3.23
CA LEU A 181 -18.42 21.52 3.08
C LEU A 181 -17.06 20.84 2.86
N HIS A 182 -16.20 21.43 2.02
CA HIS A 182 -14.84 20.94 1.78
C HIS A 182 -14.00 20.95 3.07
N ASN A 183 -14.06 22.04 3.84
CA ASN A 183 -13.36 22.14 5.12
C ASN A 183 -13.88 21.11 6.14
N ASP A 184 -15.20 20.95 6.23
CA ASP A 184 -15.84 19.99 7.14
C ASP A 184 -15.47 18.54 6.78
N LEU A 185 -15.41 18.20 5.49
CA LEU A 185 -14.91 16.90 5.02
C LEU A 185 -13.44 16.68 5.39
N GLY A 186 -12.61 17.71 5.26
CA GLY A 186 -11.19 17.65 5.65
C GLY A 186 -10.94 17.45 7.14
N GLN A 187 -11.93 17.74 7.99
CA GLN A 187 -11.87 17.56 9.45
C GLN A 187 -12.54 16.27 9.94
N LEU A 188 -13.24 15.54 9.07
CA LEU A 188 -13.94 14.31 9.43
C LEU A 188 -12.93 13.25 9.91
N ARG A 189 -13.16 12.73 11.13
CA ARG A 189 -12.36 11.64 11.70
C ARG A 189 -13.23 10.39 11.80
N VAL A 190 -12.90 9.39 11.00
CA VAL A 190 -13.54 8.07 11.04
C VAL A 190 -12.58 7.10 11.72
N LEU A 191 -13.06 6.37 12.73
CA LEU A 191 -12.29 5.35 13.43
C LEU A 191 -12.91 3.99 13.17
N ASP A 192 -12.13 3.09 12.57
CA ASP A 192 -12.43 1.66 12.56
C ASP A 192 -11.48 0.97 13.57
N PRO A 193 -11.99 0.51 14.74
CA PRO A 193 -11.16 -0.14 15.76
C PRO A 193 -10.74 -1.58 15.40
N SER A 194 -11.32 -2.18 14.37
CA SER A 194 -11.03 -3.56 13.91
C SER A 194 -10.10 -3.62 12.70
N PHE A 195 -9.59 -2.46 12.30
CA PHE A 195 -8.84 -2.16 11.08
C PHE A 195 -7.47 -2.85 10.95
N MET A 196 -6.99 -3.55 12.00
CA MET A 196 -5.76 -4.37 12.02
C MET A 196 -5.83 -5.65 11.14
N ARG A 197 -6.58 -5.62 10.04
CA ARG A 197 -6.53 -6.63 8.97
C ARG A 197 -6.35 -6.06 7.57
N ASN A 198 -6.48 -4.75 7.35
CA ASN A 198 -6.25 -4.11 6.05
C ASN A 198 -5.85 -2.63 6.24
N PHE A 199 -4.54 -2.37 6.35
CA PHE A 199 -3.82 -1.15 5.94
C PHE A 199 -4.13 0.22 6.60
N TYR A 200 -3.15 0.77 7.32
CA TYR A 200 -3.15 2.07 8.04
C TYR A 200 -3.57 3.32 7.24
N VAL A 201 -4.45 4.15 7.84
CA VAL A 201 -4.31 5.63 7.84
C VAL A 201 -4.77 6.19 9.19
N SER A 202 -3.82 6.64 10.00
CA SER A 202 -3.96 7.80 10.89
C SER A 202 -2.57 8.23 11.36
N ARG A 203 -2.10 9.40 10.90
CA ARG A 203 -0.93 10.08 11.50
C ARG A 203 -1.38 10.67 12.85
N ASP A 204 -0.55 10.46 13.87
CA ASP A 204 -0.53 11.22 15.13
C ASP A 204 -1.63 10.94 16.16
N THR A 205 -1.83 9.70 16.61
CA THR A 205 -2.54 9.49 17.89
C THR A 205 -1.81 8.44 18.74
N VAL A 206 -1.37 8.88 19.92
CA VAL A 206 -0.98 8.10 21.12
C VAL A 206 0.51 8.04 21.53
N HIS A 207 1.53 8.08 20.66
CA HIS A 207 2.92 7.85 21.15
C HIS A 207 3.85 9.06 21.33
N ARG A 208 3.58 10.25 20.78
CA ARG A 208 4.43 11.45 21.02
C ARG A 208 4.08 12.26 22.27
N GLU A 209 2.91 12.08 22.88
CA GLU A 209 2.49 12.82 24.08
C GLU A 209 2.91 12.18 25.42
N ARG A 210 3.53 11.00 25.43
CA ARG A 210 4.02 10.37 26.67
C ARG A 210 5.52 10.59 26.96
N LEU A 211 6.31 11.02 25.99
CA LEU A 211 7.76 11.24 26.16
C LEU A 211 8.15 12.72 26.22
N SER A 212 7.40 13.64 25.61
CA SER A 212 7.67 15.09 25.73
C SER A 212 7.21 15.68 27.07
N SER A 213 6.08 15.22 27.63
CA SER A 213 5.56 15.71 28.92
C SER A 213 6.36 15.22 30.13
N ARG A 214 7.18 14.18 29.98
CA ARG A 214 8.11 13.69 31.03
C ARG A 214 9.49 14.34 30.99
N GLN A 215 9.93 14.88 29.85
CA GLN A 215 11.20 15.61 29.75
C GLN A 215 11.07 17.12 29.94
N ALA A 216 9.89 17.72 29.70
CA ALA A 216 9.68 19.14 30.01
C ALA A 216 9.42 19.42 31.50
N ALA A 217 8.94 18.44 32.27
CA ALA A 217 8.66 18.58 33.70
C ALA A 217 9.89 18.37 34.62
N SER A 218 11.03 17.93 34.08
CA SER A 218 12.30 17.76 34.83
C SER A 218 13.34 18.85 34.56
N THR A 219 12.97 19.92 33.86
CA THR A 219 13.87 21.04 33.54
C THR A 219 13.39 22.37 34.15
N PHE A 220 12.29 22.36 34.91
CA PHE A 220 11.80 23.51 35.68
C PHE A 220 11.39 23.17 37.12
N ALA A 221 12.01 22.16 37.71
CA ALA A 221 12.05 21.93 39.17
C ALA A 221 13.50 21.77 39.62
#